data_AF-A0A8H7THV5-F1
#
_entry.id   AF-A0A8H7THV5-F1
#
_cell.length_a   1.000
_cell.length_b   1.000
_cell.length_c   1.000
_cell.angle_alpha   90.00
_cell.angle_beta   90.00
_cell.angle_gamma   90.00
#
_symmetry.space_group_name_H-M   'P 1'
#
loop_
_entity.id
_entity.type
_entity.pdbx_description
1 polymer ?
#
loop_
_entity_poly.entity_id
_entity_poly.type
_entity_poly.pdbx_seq_one_letter_code
_entity_poly.pdbx_strand_id
1 'polypeptide(L)'
;MSTKSSVSSPLVQQTAWQRLCVSDLDRLYPLLTAYIQQPSLAESVTELVMDFSSAEHSWPNDYPPDEPVESSLGVAGDLVREHVCSLGLGDRETKAMLHVLRLWTNRRETPRDWQPGDVPSEPHYLHGEFAGLAAVVLLSLCKNLSTLHIAQPMSGFSLILEDYFLKSNYGLLQAPGLQNLRKVKVLPGAWWNAETVYGQLEFLRLFQYFHRLPAINAISIDSCQEYQSYHNAFIPRTGNMKTLKLEHVDIDDSLLGLLISIPKVLVELKVSLGGKEHIDGGLPTTRPQSIGRALGQHKETLAALDLDLDLCVSEFVCKGEVRDDPDDEDSDIETFGRDYYKMDQETRLLVQKTLIALESYGWTIGSLHDFTSLTHLSIGIYTLLGPPDSRGEQLAHQPPFRLVDALPPNLEFFCLYGYKKGGNPDVDEHVNEFINKKGSEIPKPEGGERD
;
A
#
# COMPACT_ATOMS: atom_id res chain seq x y z
N MET A 1 20.75 50.03 -39.91
CA MET A 1 20.70 50.27 -38.45
C MET A 1 19.33 49.84 -37.99
N SER A 2 19.22 48.61 -37.48
CA SER A 2 17.96 48.09 -36.93
C SER A 2 18.26 47.40 -35.60
N THR A 3 17.32 47.60 -34.70
CA THR A 3 17.37 47.46 -33.25
C THR A 3 17.54 46.03 -32.76
N LYS A 4 18.30 45.89 -31.67
CA LYS A 4 18.40 44.71 -30.80
C LYS A 4 16.99 44.23 -30.40
N SER A 5 16.64 42.98 -30.68
CA SER A 5 15.59 42.28 -29.94
C SER A 5 16.26 41.38 -28.89
N SER A 6 15.92 41.66 -27.63
CA SER A 6 16.14 40.79 -26.49
C SER A 6 15.33 39.51 -26.67
N VAL A 7 16.01 38.38 -26.76
CA VAL A 7 15.37 37.06 -26.70
C VAL A 7 15.08 36.78 -25.23
N SER A 8 13.82 36.95 -24.85
CA SER A 8 13.28 36.50 -23.57
C SER A 8 13.38 34.98 -23.49
N SER A 9 13.98 34.50 -22.39
CA SER A 9 13.90 33.09 -21.96
C SER A 9 12.42 32.72 -21.75
N PRO A 10 11.96 31.51 -22.11
CA PRO A 10 10.59 31.10 -21.83
C PRO A 10 10.46 30.88 -20.32
N LEU A 11 9.96 31.91 -19.63
CA LEU A 11 9.44 31.83 -18.28
C LEU A 11 8.41 30.70 -18.23
N VAL A 12 8.65 29.71 -17.38
CA VAL A 12 7.63 28.80 -16.87
C VAL A 12 6.43 29.68 -16.49
N GLN A 13 5.32 29.55 -17.20
CA GLN A 13 4.07 30.19 -16.80
C GLN A 13 3.79 29.77 -15.35
N GLN A 14 3.69 30.75 -14.44
CA GLN A 14 3.40 30.56 -13.02
C GLN A 14 1.98 29.98 -12.85
N THR A 15 1.82 28.69 -13.11
CA THR A 15 0.57 27.96 -12.90
C THR A 15 0.63 27.25 -11.56
N ALA A 16 -0.33 27.55 -10.70
CA ALA A 16 -0.62 26.77 -9.51
C ALA A 16 -1.11 25.39 -9.95
N TRP A 17 -0.31 24.35 -9.72
CA TRP A 17 -0.66 22.97 -10.06
C TRP A 17 -1.44 22.35 -8.91
N GLN A 18 -2.54 21.66 -9.23
CA GLN A 18 -3.28 20.86 -8.23
C GLN A 18 -2.75 19.43 -8.12
N ARG A 19 -2.30 18.88 -9.25
CA ARG A 19 -1.76 17.52 -9.41
C ARG A 19 -0.42 17.58 -10.11
N LEU A 20 0.57 16.86 -9.59
CA LEU A 20 1.88 16.69 -10.21
C LEU A 20 2.19 15.22 -10.46
N CYS A 21 2.98 14.95 -11.50
CA CYS A 21 3.46 13.61 -11.82
C CYS A 21 5.00 13.63 -11.92
N VAL A 22 5.65 12.69 -11.23
CA VAL A 22 7.09 12.50 -11.26
C VAL A 22 7.42 11.57 -12.44
N SER A 23 7.43 12.13 -13.66
CA SER A 23 7.72 11.36 -14.89
C SER A 23 8.57 12.13 -15.91
N ASP A 24 8.34 13.44 -16.09
CA ASP A 24 9.17 14.30 -16.96
C ASP A 24 10.26 15.01 -16.14
N LEU A 25 11.37 14.31 -15.90
CA LEU A 25 12.45 14.78 -15.04
C LEU A 25 13.10 16.10 -15.53
N ASP A 26 13.14 16.34 -16.84
CA ASP A 26 13.67 17.57 -17.42
C ASP A 26 12.81 18.80 -17.06
N ARG A 27 11.49 18.62 -16.94
CA ARG A 27 10.57 19.66 -16.46
C ARG A 27 10.50 19.76 -14.94
N LEU A 28 10.76 18.66 -14.23
CA LEU A 28 10.77 18.68 -12.77
C LEU A 28 11.87 19.58 -12.22
N TYR A 29 13.08 19.52 -12.77
CA TYR A 29 14.20 20.29 -12.20
C TYR A 29 13.95 21.81 -12.15
N PRO A 30 13.49 22.49 -13.23
CA PRO A 30 13.05 23.89 -13.17
C PRO A 30 11.85 24.14 -12.25
N LEU A 31 10.97 23.14 -12.07
CA LEU A 31 9.83 23.25 -11.15
C LEU A 31 10.29 23.24 -9.69
N LEU A 32 11.23 22.37 -9.33
CA LEU A 32 11.81 22.31 -7.98
C LEU A 32 12.39 23.67 -7.59
N THR A 33 13.18 24.26 -8.48
CA THR A 33 13.82 25.55 -8.21
C THR A 33 12.79 26.68 -8.08
N ALA A 34 11.76 26.69 -8.92
CA ALA A 34 10.65 27.65 -8.82
C ALA A 34 9.90 27.52 -7.48
N TYR A 35 9.64 26.30 -7.02
CA TYR A 35 8.95 26.06 -5.74
C TYR A 35 9.83 26.41 -4.53
N ILE A 36 11.13 26.17 -4.59
CA ILE A 36 12.06 26.60 -3.53
C ILE A 36 12.10 28.13 -3.45
N GLN A 37 12.15 28.82 -4.59
CA GLN A 37 12.16 30.28 -4.65
C GLN A 37 10.82 30.91 -4.24
N GLN A 38 9.71 30.27 -4.57
CA GLN A 38 8.37 30.74 -4.27
C GLN A 38 7.50 29.60 -3.69
N PRO A 39 7.66 29.28 -2.39
CA PRO A 39 6.96 28.14 -1.76
C PRO A 39 5.44 28.20 -1.85
N SER A 40 4.85 29.39 -1.95
CA SER A 40 3.40 29.56 -2.12
C SER A 40 2.84 28.88 -3.38
N LEU A 41 3.68 28.64 -4.40
CA LEU A 41 3.27 27.90 -5.60
C LEU A 41 3.07 26.41 -5.33
N ALA A 42 3.80 25.84 -4.37
CA ALA A 42 3.69 24.43 -3.99
C ALA A 42 2.45 24.16 -3.13
N GLU A 43 1.88 25.19 -2.48
CA GLU A 43 0.71 25.07 -1.62
C GLU A 43 -0.57 24.67 -2.37
N SER A 44 -0.66 24.91 -3.68
CA SER A 44 -1.81 24.47 -4.47
C SER A 44 -1.82 22.97 -4.74
N VAL A 45 -0.68 22.29 -4.58
CA VAL A 45 -0.54 20.87 -4.91
C VAL A 45 -1.20 20.03 -3.82
N THR A 46 -2.26 19.33 -4.17
CA THR A 46 -3.00 18.44 -3.27
C THR A 46 -2.79 16.97 -3.60
N GLU A 47 -2.24 16.67 -4.77
CA GLU A 47 -2.04 15.32 -5.28
C GLU A 47 -0.68 15.17 -5.99
N LEU A 48 0.02 14.09 -5.68
CA LEU A 48 1.28 13.71 -6.32
C LEU A 48 1.20 12.27 -6.83
N VAL A 49 1.64 12.06 -8.07
CA VAL A 49 1.77 10.75 -8.69
C VAL A 49 3.25 10.44 -8.88
N MET A 50 3.69 9.33 -8.33
CA MET A 50 5.06 8.84 -8.43
C MET A 50 5.02 7.45 -9.05
N ASP A 51 5.24 7.42 -10.36
CA ASP A 51 5.28 6.17 -11.11
C ASP A 51 6.74 5.85 -11.43
N PHE A 52 7.33 4.99 -10.60
CA PHE A 52 8.70 4.53 -10.77
C PHE A 52 8.78 3.16 -11.41
N SER A 53 7.69 2.63 -11.98
CA SER A 53 7.67 1.23 -12.42
C SER A 53 8.66 0.91 -13.55
N SER A 54 9.08 1.92 -14.31
CA SER A 54 10.09 1.82 -15.37
C SER A 54 11.50 2.20 -14.92
N ALA A 55 11.67 2.61 -13.66
CA ALA A 55 12.97 2.97 -13.11
C ALA A 55 13.69 1.72 -12.62
N GLU A 56 14.85 1.42 -13.20
CA GLU A 56 15.81 0.48 -12.62
C GLU A 56 16.67 1.25 -11.60
N HIS A 57 16.85 0.70 -10.41
CA HIS A 57 17.73 1.25 -9.37
C HIS A 57 19.00 0.39 -9.26
N SER A 58 20.18 1.02 -9.29
CA SER A 58 21.47 0.37 -9.03
C SER A 58 22.18 1.13 -7.93
N TRP A 59 21.90 0.77 -6.69
CA TRP A 59 22.94 0.88 -5.68
C TRP A 59 23.04 -0.44 -4.93
N PRO A 60 23.73 -1.42 -5.53
CA PRO A 60 24.21 -2.56 -4.77
C PRO A 60 25.31 -2.06 -3.85
N ASN A 61 24.97 -1.70 -2.60
CA ASN A 61 25.89 -1.52 -1.46
C ASN A 61 27.09 -0.55 -1.58
N ASP A 62 27.39 0.02 -2.74
CA ASP A 62 28.57 0.86 -2.91
C ASP A 62 28.23 2.32 -2.64
N TYR A 63 28.88 2.88 -1.63
CA TYR A 63 28.76 4.28 -1.24
C TYR A 63 29.05 5.19 -2.45
N PRO A 64 28.35 6.35 -2.59
CA PRO A 64 28.88 7.40 -3.44
C PRO A 64 30.30 7.69 -2.92
N PRO A 65 31.31 7.77 -3.79
CA PRO A 65 32.67 8.04 -3.35
C PRO A 65 32.68 9.31 -2.48
N ASP A 66 33.55 9.36 -1.45
CA ASP A 66 33.80 10.53 -0.59
C ASP A 66 34.44 11.68 -1.40
N GLU A 67 33.89 12.00 -2.56
CA GLU A 67 34.25 13.15 -3.35
C GLU A 67 33.58 14.38 -2.75
N PRO A 68 34.36 15.44 -2.46
CA PRO A 68 33.79 16.69 -1.97
C PRO A 68 32.85 17.29 -3.02
N VAL A 69 31.58 17.51 -2.66
CA VAL A 69 30.60 18.27 -3.45
C VAL A 69 30.86 19.77 -3.28
N GLU A 70 32.11 20.20 -3.41
CA GLU A 70 32.55 21.58 -3.11
C GLU A 70 32.44 22.53 -4.31
N SER A 71 32.24 22.03 -5.53
CA SER A 71 31.99 22.88 -6.70
C SER A 71 30.57 23.44 -6.71
N SER A 72 30.40 24.75 -6.97
CA SER A 72 29.09 25.35 -7.26
C SER A 72 28.41 24.59 -8.41
N LEU A 73 27.11 24.31 -8.26
CA LEU A 73 26.28 23.63 -9.26
C LEU A 73 25.48 24.63 -10.09
N GLY A 74 25.91 25.91 -10.07
CA GLY A 74 25.15 27.05 -10.56
C GLY A 74 23.99 27.44 -9.63
N VAL A 75 23.38 28.60 -9.88
CA VAL A 75 22.34 29.19 -9.01
C VAL A 75 21.19 28.21 -8.73
N ALA A 76 20.72 27.50 -9.76
CA ALA A 76 19.63 26.53 -9.63
C ALA A 76 20.03 25.30 -8.80
N GLY A 77 21.24 24.75 -9.00
CA GLY A 77 21.73 23.60 -8.25
C GLY A 77 22.05 23.94 -6.81
N ASP A 78 22.59 25.14 -6.57
CA ASP A 78 22.91 25.62 -5.22
C ASP A 78 21.64 25.82 -4.37
N LEU A 79 20.53 26.26 -4.97
CA LEU A 79 19.22 26.35 -4.29
C LEU A 79 18.67 24.98 -3.88
N VAL A 80 18.73 23.99 -4.77
CA VAL A 80 18.28 22.63 -4.45
C VAL A 80 19.18 22.00 -3.39
N ARG A 81 20.51 22.23 -3.46
CA ARG A 81 21.46 21.78 -2.43
C ARG A 81 21.08 22.33 -1.05
N GLU A 82 20.84 23.64 -0.93
CA GLU A 82 20.50 24.27 0.35
C GLU A 82 19.22 23.66 0.95
N HIS A 83 18.19 23.47 0.11
CA HIS A 83 16.95 22.83 0.54
C HIS A 83 17.19 21.39 1.02
N VAL A 84 17.95 20.59 0.26
CA VAL A 84 18.30 19.20 0.64
C VAL A 84 19.01 19.15 1.99
N CYS A 85 19.99 20.02 2.22
CA CYS A 85 20.70 20.11 3.51
C CYS A 85 19.78 20.48 4.69
N SER A 86 18.65 21.14 4.42
CA SER A 86 17.69 21.54 5.46
C SER A 86 16.66 20.46 5.85
N LEU A 87 16.60 19.33 5.13
CA LEU A 87 15.57 18.30 5.34
C LEU A 87 15.78 17.50 6.63
N GLY A 88 17.00 17.45 7.16
CA GLY A 88 17.32 16.64 8.34
C GLY A 88 17.29 15.13 8.09
N LEU A 89 17.62 14.69 6.87
CA LEU A 89 17.68 13.27 6.52
C LEU A 89 18.93 12.55 7.07
N GLY A 90 19.88 13.26 7.66
CA GLY A 90 21.14 12.67 8.12
C GLY A 90 22.23 12.72 7.05
N ASP A 91 23.48 12.53 7.48
CA ASP A 91 24.66 12.80 6.63
C ASP A 91 24.72 11.88 5.42
N ARG A 92 24.38 10.60 5.58
CA ARG A 92 24.44 9.59 4.52
C ARG A 92 23.48 9.94 3.38
N GLU A 93 22.21 10.12 3.71
CA GLU A 93 21.14 10.38 2.74
C GLU A 93 21.32 11.77 2.09
N THR A 94 21.74 12.76 2.88
CA THR A 94 22.07 14.10 2.37
C THR A 94 23.20 14.03 1.35
N LYS A 95 24.32 13.35 1.66
CA LYS A 95 25.43 13.17 0.71
C LYS A 95 25.00 12.45 -0.56
N ALA A 96 24.17 11.41 -0.45
CA ALA A 96 23.64 10.67 -1.60
C ALA A 96 22.81 11.58 -2.52
N MET A 97 21.88 12.37 -1.95
CA MET A 97 21.10 13.34 -2.71
C MET A 97 21.99 14.38 -3.40
N LEU A 98 23.00 14.91 -2.72
CA LEU A 98 23.92 15.90 -3.31
C LEU A 98 24.77 15.32 -4.44
N HIS A 99 25.17 14.05 -4.33
CA HIS A 99 25.87 13.33 -5.39
C HIS A 99 24.98 13.18 -6.64
N VAL A 100 23.75 12.70 -6.47
CA VAL A 100 22.76 12.58 -7.56
C VAL A 100 22.48 13.93 -8.21
N LEU A 101 22.33 14.99 -7.42
CA LEU A 101 22.13 16.36 -7.91
C LEU A 101 23.31 16.82 -8.78
N ARG A 102 24.56 16.58 -8.34
CA ARG A 102 25.78 16.92 -9.09
C ARG A 102 25.84 16.19 -10.44
N LEU A 103 25.58 14.88 -10.44
CA LEU A 103 25.54 14.09 -11.67
C LEU A 103 24.47 14.61 -12.63
N TRP A 104 23.28 14.92 -12.10
CA TRP A 104 22.17 15.47 -12.88
C TRP A 104 22.56 16.81 -13.51
N THR A 105 23.15 17.75 -12.77
CA THR A 105 23.52 19.07 -13.32
C THR A 105 24.62 18.97 -14.37
N ASN A 106 25.57 18.05 -14.20
CA ASN A 106 26.73 17.93 -15.08
C ASN A 106 26.47 17.08 -16.33
N ARG A 107 25.30 16.41 -16.44
CA ARG A 107 24.94 15.54 -17.58
C ARG A 107 24.97 16.23 -18.95
N ARG A 108 24.97 17.57 -18.98
CA ARG A 108 25.04 18.38 -20.20
C ARG A 108 26.46 18.70 -20.66
N GLU A 109 27.46 18.50 -19.80
CA GLU A 109 28.86 18.82 -20.08
C GLU A 109 29.68 17.63 -20.61
N THR A 110 29.13 16.41 -20.56
CA THR A 110 29.74 15.22 -21.17
C THR A 110 29.39 15.13 -22.66
N PRO A 111 30.37 15.14 -23.59
CA PRO A 111 30.13 14.94 -25.01
C PRO A 111 29.48 13.58 -25.28
N ARG A 112 28.57 13.52 -26.27
CA ARG A 112 27.91 12.30 -26.78
C ARG A 112 28.87 11.37 -27.56
N ASP A 113 30.15 11.34 -27.21
CA ASP A 113 31.12 10.44 -27.84
C ASP A 113 31.17 9.12 -27.08
N TRP A 114 30.02 8.45 -26.98
CA TRP A 114 29.92 7.09 -26.47
C TRP A 114 30.13 6.11 -27.62
N GLN A 115 31.13 5.22 -27.52
CA GLN A 115 31.33 4.17 -28.51
C GLN A 115 30.46 2.94 -28.20
N PRO A 116 29.93 2.24 -29.21
CA PRO A 116 29.17 1.01 -28.99
C PRO A 116 30.08 -0.07 -28.39
N GLY A 117 29.97 -0.31 -27.08
CA GLY A 117 30.83 -1.24 -26.34
C GLY A 117 31.09 -0.81 -24.90
N ASP A 118 30.95 0.48 -24.59
CA ASP A 118 30.94 0.98 -23.21
C ASP A 118 29.57 0.67 -22.58
N VAL A 119 29.58 0.13 -21.36
CA VAL A 119 28.45 -0.56 -20.72
C VAL A 119 27.16 0.29 -20.71
N PRO A 120 25.96 -0.25 -21.02
CA PRO A 120 24.70 0.51 -21.13
C PRO A 120 24.11 1.07 -19.81
N SER A 121 24.85 1.05 -18.70
CA SER A 121 24.28 1.01 -17.35
C SER A 121 24.41 2.30 -16.52
N GLU A 122 24.48 3.50 -17.12
CA GLU A 122 24.53 4.77 -16.35
C GLU A 122 23.32 5.71 -16.55
N PRO A 123 22.75 5.86 -17.76
CA PRO A 123 21.67 6.84 -17.97
C PRO A 123 20.40 6.50 -17.21
N HIS A 124 19.95 5.24 -17.24
CA HIS A 124 18.67 4.82 -16.64
C HIS A 124 18.67 4.93 -15.11
N TYR A 125 19.79 4.57 -14.48
CA TYR A 125 19.95 4.63 -13.03
C TYR A 125 19.99 6.07 -12.51
N LEU A 126 20.69 6.97 -13.20
CA LEU A 126 20.67 8.39 -12.85
C LEU A 126 19.26 8.98 -12.92
N HIS A 127 18.43 8.55 -13.88
CA HIS A 127 17.03 9.00 -13.97
C HIS A 127 16.23 8.50 -12.77
N GLY A 128 16.32 7.22 -12.40
CA GLY A 128 15.64 6.67 -11.23
C GLY A 128 16.03 7.36 -9.92
N GLU A 129 17.33 7.57 -9.70
CA GLU A 129 17.84 8.25 -8.51
C GLU A 129 17.46 9.73 -8.45
N PHE A 130 17.53 10.43 -9.59
CA PHE A 130 17.07 11.82 -9.65
C PHE A 130 15.56 11.92 -9.45
N ALA A 131 14.78 10.94 -9.93
CA ALA A 131 13.35 10.89 -9.69
C ALA A 131 13.03 10.72 -8.19
N GLY A 132 13.80 9.88 -7.49
CA GLY A 132 13.76 9.76 -6.02
C GLY A 132 14.09 11.07 -5.30
N LEU A 133 15.17 11.74 -5.69
CA LEU A 133 15.53 13.07 -5.17
C LEU A 133 14.42 14.09 -5.41
N ALA A 134 13.92 14.19 -6.64
CA ALA A 134 12.88 15.13 -7.02
C ALA A 134 11.59 14.87 -6.24
N ALA A 135 11.23 13.61 -6.03
CA ALA A 135 10.11 13.22 -5.18
C ALA A 135 10.27 13.72 -3.75
N VAL A 136 11.41 13.50 -3.10
CA VAL A 136 11.68 14.00 -1.74
C VAL A 136 11.57 15.53 -1.65
N VAL A 137 12.15 16.25 -2.61
CA VAL A 137 12.06 17.71 -2.65
C VAL A 137 10.61 18.17 -2.86
N LEU A 138 9.84 17.53 -3.75
CA LEU A 138 8.43 17.86 -3.94
C LEU A 138 7.59 17.56 -2.68
N LEU A 139 7.77 16.40 -2.07
CA LEU A 139 7.05 15.98 -0.87
C LEU A 139 7.32 16.92 0.32
N SER A 140 8.52 17.48 0.42
CA SER A 140 8.88 18.43 1.47
C SER A 140 8.35 19.85 1.22
N LEU A 141 8.15 20.24 -0.04
CA LEU A 141 7.61 21.55 -0.41
C LEU A 141 6.06 21.58 -0.44
N CYS A 142 5.42 20.48 -0.84
CA CYS A 142 3.96 20.41 -1.04
C CYS A 142 3.21 20.15 0.27
N LYS A 143 3.09 21.17 1.13
CA LYS A 143 2.51 21.04 2.48
C LYS A 143 1.03 20.65 2.51
N ASN A 144 0.27 20.93 1.46
CA ASN A 144 -1.17 20.62 1.34
C ASN A 144 -1.43 19.28 0.63
N LEU A 145 -0.39 18.48 0.41
CA LEU A 145 -0.52 17.16 -0.20
C LEU A 145 -1.45 16.28 0.64
N SER A 146 -2.53 15.81 0.02
CA SER A 146 -3.58 15.02 0.65
C SER A 146 -3.72 13.62 0.06
N THR A 147 -3.28 13.43 -1.19
CA THR A 147 -3.37 12.16 -1.90
C THR A 147 -2.05 11.86 -2.59
N LEU A 148 -1.53 10.65 -2.38
CA LEU A 148 -0.30 10.16 -2.99
C LEU A 148 -0.62 8.91 -3.82
N HIS A 149 -0.21 8.93 -5.07
CA HIS A 149 -0.22 7.75 -5.94
C HIS A 149 1.21 7.25 -6.10
N ILE A 150 1.42 5.96 -5.91
CA ILE A 150 2.74 5.33 -5.98
C ILE A 150 2.69 4.04 -6.79
N ALA A 151 3.64 3.88 -7.70
CA ALA A 151 3.97 2.60 -8.30
C ALA A 151 5.42 2.28 -7.91
N GLN A 152 5.62 1.19 -7.17
CA GLN A 152 6.94 0.74 -6.74
C GLN A 152 7.60 -0.06 -7.87
N PRO A 153 8.90 0.16 -8.17
CA PRO A 153 9.64 -0.75 -9.02
C PRO A 153 9.97 -2.02 -8.22
N MET A 154 10.12 -3.16 -8.89
CA MET A 154 10.41 -4.43 -8.21
C MET A 154 11.68 -4.39 -7.35
N SER A 155 12.65 -3.54 -7.70
CA SER A 155 13.86 -3.33 -6.91
C SER A 155 13.64 -2.57 -5.59
N GLY A 156 12.42 -2.12 -5.29
CA GLY A 156 12.15 -1.21 -4.19
C GLY A 156 12.36 0.25 -4.57
N PHE A 157 11.83 1.17 -3.76
CA PHE A 157 12.06 2.60 -3.97
C PHE A 157 13.56 2.94 -3.77
N SER A 158 14.01 4.06 -4.34
CA SER A 158 15.32 4.62 -3.99
C SER A 158 15.44 4.79 -2.47
N LEU A 159 16.59 4.43 -1.89
CA LEU A 159 16.82 4.52 -0.43
C LEU A 159 16.54 5.90 0.16
N ILE A 160 16.82 6.97 -0.60
CA ILE A 160 16.55 8.36 -0.23
C ILE A 160 15.05 8.60 0.02
N LEU A 161 14.20 8.07 -0.87
CA LEU A 161 12.75 8.23 -0.77
C LEU A 161 12.16 7.41 0.38
N GLU A 162 12.65 6.18 0.56
CA GLU A 162 12.23 5.33 1.67
C GLU A 162 12.55 5.95 3.03
N ASP A 163 13.76 6.45 3.21
CA ASP A 163 14.18 7.08 4.46
C ASP A 163 13.36 8.36 4.73
N TYR A 164 13.06 9.16 3.70
CA TYR A 164 12.16 10.30 3.85
C TYR A 164 10.75 9.89 4.32
N PHE A 165 10.18 8.83 3.76
CA PHE A 165 8.88 8.32 4.21
C PHE A 165 8.91 7.85 5.65
N LEU A 166 9.91 7.03 6.01
CA LEU A 166 10.07 6.53 7.37
C LEU A 166 10.24 7.69 8.35
N LYS A 167 11.19 8.60 8.11
CA LYS A 167 11.40 9.74 9.01
C LYS A 167 10.20 10.68 9.09
N SER A 168 9.45 10.85 8.01
CA SER A 168 8.17 11.57 8.03
C SER A 168 7.15 10.89 8.95
N ASN A 169 6.99 9.58 8.79
CA ASN A 169 6.03 8.77 9.55
C ASN A 169 6.33 8.73 11.05
N TYR A 170 7.61 8.64 11.41
CA TYR A 170 8.08 8.56 12.80
C TYR A 170 8.41 9.92 13.43
N GLY A 171 8.24 11.03 12.70
CA GLY A 171 8.50 12.38 13.22
C GLY A 171 9.98 12.66 13.48
N LEU A 172 10.87 12.06 12.70
CA LEU A 172 12.34 12.16 12.83
C LEU A 172 12.96 13.23 11.93
N LEU A 173 12.17 13.85 11.04
CA LEU A 173 12.61 14.98 10.22
C LEU A 173 12.69 16.27 11.04
N GLN A 174 13.53 17.21 10.59
CA GLN A 174 13.64 18.54 11.21
C GLN A 174 12.33 19.34 11.09
N ALA A 175 11.62 19.18 9.96
CA ALA A 175 10.28 19.71 9.76
C ALA A 175 9.29 18.55 9.53
N PRO A 176 8.11 18.55 10.15
CA PRO A 176 7.14 17.47 9.98
C PRO A 176 6.71 17.29 8.52
N GLY A 177 7.05 16.15 7.93
CA GLY A 177 6.64 15.76 6.58
C GLY A 177 5.24 15.16 6.55
N LEU A 178 4.54 15.30 5.42
CA LEU A 178 3.31 14.56 5.08
C LEU A 178 2.14 14.67 6.10
N GLN A 179 2.09 15.74 6.89
CA GLN A 179 1.11 15.89 7.97
C GLN A 179 -0.35 15.95 7.48
N ASN A 180 -0.57 16.34 6.22
CA ASN A 180 -1.89 16.43 5.61
C ASN A 180 -2.23 15.25 4.69
N LEU A 181 -1.35 14.25 4.58
CA LEU A 181 -1.57 13.11 3.69
C LEU A 181 -2.71 12.23 4.22
N ARG A 182 -3.79 12.11 3.45
CA ARG A 182 -5.01 11.37 3.82
C ARG A 182 -5.16 10.04 3.09
N LYS A 183 -4.67 9.97 1.86
CA LYS A 183 -4.87 8.83 0.97
C LYS A 183 -3.57 8.41 0.32
N VAL A 184 -3.27 7.12 0.39
CA VAL A 184 -2.21 6.49 -0.41
C VAL A 184 -2.86 5.49 -1.34
N LYS A 185 -2.56 5.62 -2.64
CA LYS A 185 -3.05 4.71 -3.68
C LYS A 185 -1.87 4.05 -4.36
N VAL A 186 -1.76 2.74 -4.22
CA VAL A 186 -0.76 1.96 -4.94
C VAL A 186 -1.31 1.59 -6.30
N LEU A 187 -0.52 1.91 -7.32
CA LEU A 187 -0.77 1.54 -8.70
C LEU A 187 0.01 0.26 -9.00
N PRO A 188 -0.51 -0.63 -9.86
CA PRO A 188 0.23 -1.81 -10.29
C PRO A 188 1.54 -1.38 -10.96
N GLY A 189 2.67 -1.78 -10.36
CA GLY A 189 3.98 -1.57 -10.97
C GLY A 189 4.09 -2.38 -12.27
N ALA A 190 4.41 -1.71 -13.37
CA ALA A 190 4.61 -2.36 -14.67
C ALA A 190 5.90 -3.18 -14.71
N TRP A 191 5.79 -4.48 -14.42
CA TRP A 191 6.83 -5.47 -14.62
C TRP A 191 6.35 -6.49 -15.66
N TRP A 192 6.61 -6.17 -16.94
CA TRP A 192 6.21 -6.95 -18.11
C TRP A 192 4.68 -7.21 -18.18
N ASN A 193 4.01 -6.65 -19.18
CA ASN A 193 2.56 -6.86 -19.39
C ASN A 193 1.68 -6.56 -18.14
N ALA A 194 1.73 -5.32 -17.66
CA ALA A 194 0.95 -4.83 -16.51
C ALA A 194 -0.57 -5.06 -16.62
N GLU A 195 -1.06 -5.36 -17.82
CA GLU A 195 -2.46 -5.71 -18.07
C GLU A 195 -2.80 -7.11 -17.54
N THR A 196 -1.91 -8.10 -17.64
CA THR A 196 -2.24 -9.50 -17.32
C THR A 196 -1.68 -10.00 -16.00
N VAL A 197 -0.51 -9.53 -15.57
CA VAL A 197 0.14 -10.00 -14.33
C VAL A 197 -0.02 -9.01 -13.17
N TYR A 198 0.16 -9.49 -11.93
CA TYR A 198 0.25 -8.64 -10.75
C TYR A 198 1.56 -7.85 -10.70
N GLY A 199 1.48 -6.61 -10.23
CA GLY A 199 2.68 -5.87 -9.79
C GLY A 199 3.20 -6.43 -8.47
N GLN A 200 4.52 -6.50 -8.28
CA GLN A 200 5.11 -6.94 -7.01
C GLN A 200 5.20 -5.80 -6.01
N LEU A 201 4.87 -6.08 -4.75
CA LEU A 201 4.85 -5.10 -3.67
C LEU A 201 5.15 -5.77 -2.32
N GLU A 202 6.04 -5.18 -1.52
CA GLU A 202 6.18 -5.54 -0.10
C GLU A 202 5.13 -4.79 0.73
N PHE A 203 4.03 -5.47 1.08
CA PHE A 203 2.87 -4.84 1.71
C PHE A 203 3.22 -4.28 3.10
N LEU A 204 3.90 -5.03 3.96
CA LEU A 204 4.21 -4.57 5.31
C LEU A 204 5.15 -3.34 5.30
N ARG A 205 6.13 -3.34 4.40
CA ARG A 205 7.06 -2.22 4.23
C ARG A 205 6.33 -0.95 3.78
N LEU A 206 5.40 -1.08 2.82
CA LEU A 206 4.54 0.02 2.41
C LEU A 206 3.77 0.63 3.59
N PHE A 207 3.16 -0.20 4.45
CA PHE A 207 2.43 0.31 5.60
C PHE A 207 3.36 1.00 6.60
N GLN A 208 4.60 0.52 6.76
CA GLN A 208 5.59 1.16 7.63
C GLN A 208 5.89 2.61 7.22
N TYR A 209 5.75 2.96 5.94
CA TYR A 209 5.95 4.31 5.43
C TYR A 209 4.86 5.32 5.83
N PHE A 210 3.64 4.88 6.17
CA PHE A 210 2.50 5.79 6.27
C PHE A 210 1.61 5.59 7.50
N HIS A 211 1.73 4.46 8.21
CA HIS A 211 0.72 4.08 9.19
C HIS A 211 0.58 5.03 10.39
N ARG A 212 1.63 5.72 10.81
CA ARG A 212 1.62 6.65 11.96
C ARG A 212 1.29 8.08 11.58
N LEU A 213 1.23 8.41 10.29
CA LEU A 213 0.93 9.76 9.84
C LEU A 213 -0.40 10.26 10.45
N PRO A 214 -0.48 11.52 10.88
CA PRO A 214 -1.60 11.98 11.70
C PRO A 214 -2.92 12.09 10.92
N ALA A 215 -2.86 12.42 9.63
CA ALA A 215 -4.05 12.61 8.80
C ALA A 215 -4.41 11.40 7.92
N ILE A 216 -3.59 10.34 7.92
CA ILE A 216 -3.81 9.18 7.04
C ILE A 216 -5.15 8.54 7.38
N ASN A 217 -5.95 8.31 6.35
CA ASN A 217 -7.29 7.77 6.50
C ASN A 217 -7.52 6.53 5.64
N ALA A 218 -6.96 6.49 4.43
CA ALA A 218 -7.18 5.38 3.52
C ALA A 218 -5.88 4.94 2.83
N ILE A 219 -5.70 3.63 2.75
CA ILE A 219 -4.71 3.00 1.87
C ILE A 219 -5.48 2.10 0.90
N SER A 220 -5.23 2.26 -0.39
CA SER A 220 -5.78 1.40 -1.43
C SER A 220 -4.66 0.78 -2.26
N ILE A 221 -4.72 -0.52 -2.46
CA ILE A 221 -3.80 -1.31 -3.27
C ILE A 221 -4.64 -2.05 -4.29
N ASP A 222 -4.25 -1.99 -5.55
CA ASP A 222 -4.94 -2.67 -6.64
C ASP A 222 -3.93 -3.45 -7.48
N SER A 223 -4.28 -4.68 -7.85
CA SER A 223 -3.52 -5.45 -8.85
C SER A 223 -2.07 -5.75 -8.44
N CYS A 224 -1.83 -6.00 -7.15
CA CYS A 224 -0.52 -6.32 -6.58
C CYS A 224 -0.46 -7.70 -5.93
N GLN A 225 0.72 -8.33 -5.97
CA GLN A 225 1.03 -9.58 -5.28
C GLN A 225 2.18 -9.37 -4.29
N GLU A 226 2.12 -10.07 -3.15
CA GLU A 226 3.28 -10.24 -2.28
C GLU A 226 4.09 -11.43 -2.79
N TYR A 227 5.38 -11.22 -3.08
CA TYR A 227 6.25 -12.26 -3.62
C TYR A 227 7.58 -12.25 -2.88
N GLN A 228 7.87 -13.33 -2.15
CA GLN A 228 9.12 -13.49 -1.38
C GLN A 228 9.41 -12.34 -0.41
N SER A 229 8.43 -12.02 0.46
CA SER A 229 8.58 -10.93 1.42
C SER A 229 9.73 -11.17 2.40
N TYR A 230 10.56 -10.15 2.59
CA TYR A 230 11.56 -10.10 3.67
C TYR A 230 10.97 -9.61 4.99
N HIS A 231 9.74 -9.08 4.98
CA HIS A 231 9.07 -8.53 6.14
C HIS A 231 7.83 -9.36 6.46
N ASN A 232 7.87 -10.11 7.56
CA ASN A 232 6.76 -10.95 8.01
C ASN A 232 6.15 -10.50 9.35
N ALA A 233 6.71 -9.47 10.00
CA ALA A 233 6.25 -8.98 11.29
C ALA A 233 5.80 -7.51 11.22
N PHE A 234 4.67 -7.21 11.87
CA PHE A 234 4.20 -5.84 12.06
C PHE A 234 3.50 -5.72 13.41
N ILE A 235 3.70 -4.61 14.12
CA ILE A 235 3.06 -4.38 15.42
C ILE A 235 1.59 -3.97 15.21
N PRO A 236 0.62 -4.77 15.68
CA PRO A 236 -0.79 -4.43 15.50
C PRO A 236 -1.21 -3.19 16.29
N ARG A 237 -2.25 -2.51 15.80
CA ARG A 237 -2.88 -1.30 16.38
C ARG A 237 -1.95 -0.08 16.49
N THR A 238 -1.03 0.08 15.56
CA THR A 238 -0.17 1.28 15.46
C THR A 238 -0.67 2.25 14.38
N GLY A 239 -1.44 1.77 13.41
CA GLY A 239 -1.91 2.54 12.26
C GLY A 239 -3.07 3.49 12.54
N ASN A 240 -3.06 4.67 11.93
CA ASN A 240 -4.12 5.69 12.05
C ASN A 240 -5.18 5.63 10.94
N MET A 241 -4.95 4.84 9.89
CA MET A 241 -5.91 4.67 8.79
C MET A 241 -7.20 4.01 9.28
N LYS A 242 -8.32 4.32 8.61
CA LYS A 242 -9.66 3.79 8.92
C LYS A 242 -10.25 2.98 7.78
N THR A 243 -9.72 3.13 6.57
CA THR A 243 -10.18 2.45 5.37
C THR A 243 -9.02 1.69 4.75
N LEU A 244 -9.24 0.41 4.46
CA LEU A 244 -8.31 -0.42 3.73
C LEU A 244 -9.02 -1.03 2.52
N LYS A 245 -8.44 -0.84 1.33
CA LYS A 245 -8.93 -1.44 0.08
C LYS A 245 -7.81 -2.22 -0.58
N LEU A 246 -8.00 -3.52 -0.72
CA LEU A 246 -7.08 -4.45 -1.34
C LEU A 246 -7.84 -5.12 -2.48
N GLU A 247 -7.75 -4.57 -3.68
CA GLU A 247 -8.56 -5.01 -4.82
C GLU A 247 -7.68 -5.80 -5.79
N HIS A 248 -8.14 -6.96 -6.23
CA HIS A 248 -7.41 -7.84 -7.14
C HIS A 248 -5.97 -8.07 -6.66
N VAL A 249 -5.83 -8.53 -5.41
CA VAL A 249 -4.52 -8.80 -4.83
C VAL A 249 -4.25 -10.30 -4.72
N ASP A 250 -2.99 -10.64 -4.58
CA ASP A 250 -2.53 -11.96 -4.20
C ASP A 250 -1.69 -11.88 -2.92
N ILE A 251 -2.28 -12.33 -1.81
CA ILE A 251 -1.71 -12.33 -0.46
C ILE A 251 -2.25 -13.54 0.30
N ASP A 252 -1.43 -14.11 1.18
CA ASP A 252 -1.87 -15.21 2.04
C ASP A 252 -2.73 -14.72 3.22
N ASP A 253 -3.42 -15.67 3.88
CA ASP A 253 -4.34 -15.37 4.96
C ASP A 253 -3.65 -14.80 6.21
N SER A 254 -2.38 -15.15 6.46
CA SER A 254 -1.63 -14.68 7.61
C SER A 254 -1.22 -13.22 7.41
N LEU A 255 -0.69 -12.88 6.23
CA LEU A 255 -0.38 -11.50 5.87
C LEU A 255 -1.63 -10.63 5.85
N LEU A 256 -2.74 -11.08 5.24
CA LEU A 256 -3.99 -10.33 5.25
C LEU A 256 -4.49 -10.09 6.69
N GLY A 257 -4.40 -11.10 7.56
CA GLY A 257 -4.73 -10.97 8.97
C GLY A 257 -3.86 -9.92 9.69
N LEU A 258 -2.57 -9.86 9.39
CA LEU A 258 -1.67 -8.83 9.89
C LEU A 258 -2.09 -7.44 9.41
N LEU A 259 -2.34 -7.26 8.11
CA LEU A 259 -2.76 -5.98 7.52
C LEU A 259 -4.06 -5.45 8.16
N ILE A 260 -5.04 -6.32 8.38
CA ILE A 260 -6.30 -5.99 9.09
C ILE A 260 -6.04 -5.53 10.53
N SER A 261 -4.98 -6.04 11.15
CA SER A 261 -4.63 -5.75 12.53
C SER A 261 -3.77 -4.49 12.71
N ILE A 262 -3.22 -3.91 11.63
CA ILE A 262 -2.41 -2.67 11.68
C ILE A 262 -3.21 -1.46 12.21
N PRO A 263 -4.41 -1.14 11.68
CA PRO A 263 -5.19 0.00 12.12
C PRO A 263 -5.57 -0.06 13.61
N LYS A 264 -5.56 1.08 14.28
CA LYS A 264 -6.14 1.24 15.63
C LYS A 264 -7.65 1.05 15.62
N VAL A 265 -8.29 1.60 14.58
CA VAL A 265 -9.74 1.64 14.38
C VAL A 265 -9.98 1.44 12.89
N LEU A 266 -10.41 0.23 12.50
CA LEU A 266 -10.82 -0.05 11.13
C LEU A 266 -12.34 0.16 10.99
N VAL A 267 -12.74 0.93 9.99
CA VAL A 267 -14.15 1.30 9.71
C VAL A 267 -14.63 0.67 8.41
N GLU A 268 -13.79 0.65 7.37
CA GLU A 268 -14.13 0.07 6.07
C GLU A 268 -13.01 -0.85 5.63
N LEU A 269 -13.35 -2.10 5.32
CA LEU A 269 -12.45 -3.07 4.72
C LEU A 269 -13.06 -3.59 3.42
N LYS A 270 -12.29 -3.50 2.33
CA LYS A 270 -12.58 -4.16 1.07
C LYS A 270 -11.41 -5.03 0.65
N VAL A 271 -11.67 -6.30 0.36
CA VAL A 271 -10.67 -7.26 -0.12
C VAL A 271 -11.27 -8.07 -1.27
N SER A 272 -10.58 -8.10 -2.41
CA SER A 272 -10.80 -9.10 -3.45
C SER A 272 -9.49 -9.79 -3.81
N LEU A 273 -9.51 -11.12 -3.83
CA LEU A 273 -8.35 -11.93 -4.21
C LEU A 273 -8.51 -12.45 -5.64
N GLY A 274 -7.40 -12.53 -6.37
CA GLY A 274 -7.42 -13.03 -7.75
C GLY A 274 -7.58 -11.91 -8.81
N GLY A 275 -7.91 -12.31 -10.03
CA GLY A 275 -8.18 -11.40 -11.15
C GLY A 275 -6.99 -11.15 -12.09
N LYS A 276 -5.78 -11.56 -11.72
CA LYS A 276 -4.57 -11.51 -12.57
C LYS A 276 -3.76 -12.81 -12.49
N GLU A 277 -2.86 -12.98 -13.44
CA GLU A 277 -1.98 -14.13 -13.54
C GLU A 277 -0.74 -13.99 -12.63
N HIS A 278 -0.33 -15.09 -12.01
CA HIS A 278 0.95 -15.19 -11.33
C HIS A 278 2.08 -15.41 -12.33
N ILE A 279 3.26 -14.88 -12.02
CA ILE A 279 4.46 -15.08 -12.87
C ILE A 279 4.94 -16.53 -12.80
N ASP A 280 4.74 -17.21 -11.66
CA ASP A 280 5.19 -18.58 -11.40
C ASP A 280 4.08 -19.64 -11.52
N GLY A 281 2.85 -19.23 -11.85
CA GLY A 281 1.69 -20.11 -11.93
C GLY A 281 1.15 -20.58 -10.57
N GLY A 282 1.48 -19.86 -9.48
CA GLY A 282 0.88 -20.08 -8.17
C GLY A 282 -0.64 -19.92 -8.17
N LEU A 283 -1.28 -20.42 -7.10
CA LEU A 283 -2.69 -20.19 -6.82
C LEU A 283 -2.83 -19.74 -5.36
N PRO A 284 -3.53 -18.64 -5.06
CA PRO A 284 -3.67 -18.19 -3.70
C PRO A 284 -4.57 -19.17 -2.94
N THR A 285 -4.26 -19.36 -1.67
CA THR A 285 -5.10 -20.14 -0.76
C THR A 285 -5.35 -19.34 0.51
N THR A 286 -6.58 -19.38 1.01
CA THR A 286 -6.99 -18.55 2.15
C THR A 286 -7.85 -19.36 3.10
N ARG A 287 -7.57 -19.23 4.40
CA ARG A 287 -8.40 -19.77 5.48
C ARG A 287 -9.30 -18.65 6.03
N PRO A 288 -10.63 -18.71 5.82
CA PRO A 288 -11.54 -17.68 6.30
C PRO A 288 -11.44 -17.41 7.81
N GLN A 289 -11.17 -18.45 8.60
CA GLN A 289 -11.02 -18.35 10.06
C GLN A 289 -9.89 -17.41 10.51
N SER A 290 -8.78 -17.35 9.78
CA SER A 290 -7.65 -16.46 10.10
C SER A 290 -8.08 -15.00 9.94
N ILE A 291 -8.86 -14.72 8.89
CA ILE A 291 -9.39 -13.39 8.60
C ILE A 291 -10.44 -13.00 9.65
N GLY A 292 -11.33 -13.92 10.01
CA GLY A 292 -12.31 -13.73 11.07
C GLY A 292 -11.68 -13.36 12.41
N ARG A 293 -10.61 -14.05 12.80
CA ARG A 293 -9.84 -13.72 14.03
C ARG A 293 -9.26 -12.31 14.00
N ALA A 294 -8.70 -11.88 12.86
CA ALA A 294 -8.17 -10.52 12.71
C ALA A 294 -9.28 -9.46 12.80
N LEU A 295 -10.41 -9.71 12.13
CA LEU A 295 -11.59 -8.83 12.17
C LEU A 295 -12.19 -8.71 13.57
N GLY A 296 -12.08 -9.74 14.40
CA GLY A 296 -12.56 -9.73 15.79
C GLY A 296 -12.04 -8.56 16.62
N GLN A 297 -10.94 -7.93 16.23
CA GLN A 297 -10.36 -6.74 16.86
C GLN A 297 -11.17 -5.45 16.61
N HIS A 298 -12.05 -5.45 15.61
CA HIS A 298 -12.78 -4.29 15.10
C HIS A 298 -14.30 -4.48 15.17
N LYS A 299 -14.80 -5.44 15.98
CA LYS A 299 -16.24 -5.73 16.18
C LYS A 299 -17.07 -4.45 16.44
N GLU A 300 -16.51 -3.51 17.21
CA GLU A 300 -17.19 -2.26 17.59
C GLU A 300 -17.00 -1.10 16.60
N THR A 301 -16.10 -1.23 15.62
CA THR A 301 -15.70 -0.08 14.77
C THR A 301 -15.96 -0.30 13.29
N LEU A 302 -15.97 -1.55 12.84
CA LEU A 302 -16.14 -1.91 11.43
C LEU A 302 -17.58 -1.65 11.00
N ALA A 303 -17.77 -0.73 10.06
CA ALA A 303 -19.07 -0.30 9.56
C ALA A 303 -19.41 -0.88 8.18
N ALA A 304 -18.38 -1.14 7.36
CA ALA A 304 -18.52 -1.74 6.04
C ALA A 304 -17.45 -2.82 5.82
N LEU A 305 -17.89 -3.99 5.37
CA LEU A 305 -17.05 -5.14 5.07
C LEU A 305 -17.42 -5.69 3.69
N ASP A 306 -16.43 -5.77 2.79
CA ASP A 306 -16.56 -6.32 1.45
C ASP A 306 -15.44 -7.35 1.24
N LEU A 307 -15.78 -8.64 1.22
CA LEU A 307 -14.83 -9.74 1.14
C LEU A 307 -15.17 -10.69 -0.02
N ASP A 308 -14.37 -10.64 -1.07
CA ASP A 308 -14.43 -11.54 -2.21
C ASP A 308 -13.19 -12.45 -2.22
N LEU A 309 -13.28 -13.55 -1.46
CA LEU A 309 -12.17 -14.49 -1.22
C LEU A 309 -12.44 -15.89 -1.79
N ASP A 310 -13.66 -16.15 -2.29
CA ASP A 310 -14.16 -17.51 -2.55
C ASP A 310 -13.30 -18.30 -3.55
N LEU A 311 -12.65 -17.62 -4.50
CA LEU A 311 -11.73 -18.26 -5.45
C LEU A 311 -10.56 -18.98 -4.73
N CYS A 312 -10.17 -18.49 -3.55
CA CYS A 312 -9.01 -18.96 -2.79
C CYS A 312 -9.39 -19.85 -1.60
N VAL A 313 -10.69 -20.09 -1.38
CA VAL A 313 -11.21 -20.90 -0.27
C VAL A 313 -11.42 -22.34 -0.75
N SER A 314 -10.73 -23.31 -0.12
CA SER A 314 -10.89 -24.73 -0.47
C SER A 314 -10.86 -25.67 0.73
N GLU A 315 -11.49 -26.83 0.59
CA GLU A 315 -11.51 -27.91 1.59
C GLU A 315 -10.10 -28.38 1.97
N PHE A 316 -9.17 -28.48 1.00
CA PHE A 316 -7.81 -28.97 1.25
C PHE A 316 -7.03 -28.05 2.19
N VAL A 317 -7.25 -26.75 2.08
CA VAL A 317 -6.60 -25.72 2.88
C VAL A 317 -7.19 -25.69 4.29
N CYS A 318 -8.51 -25.86 4.41
CA CYS A 318 -9.20 -25.85 5.70
C CYS A 318 -8.99 -27.12 6.54
N LYS A 319 -8.61 -28.24 5.91
CA LYS A 319 -8.24 -29.50 6.61
C LYS A 319 -6.90 -29.43 7.34
N GLY A 320 -6.00 -28.54 6.95
CA GLY A 320 -4.69 -28.41 7.58
C GLY A 320 -4.81 -27.92 9.02
N GLU A 321 -3.97 -28.44 9.92
CA GLU A 321 -3.83 -27.86 11.26
C GLU A 321 -3.39 -26.39 11.13
N VAL A 322 -4.05 -25.49 11.86
CA VAL A 322 -3.54 -24.13 12.06
C VAL A 322 -2.24 -24.29 12.82
N ARG A 323 -1.10 -24.14 12.14
CA ARG A 323 0.17 -23.89 12.81
C ARG A 323 0.04 -22.52 13.48
N ASP A 324 -0.44 -22.49 14.71
CA ASP A 324 -0.15 -21.41 15.66
C ASP A 324 1.33 -21.61 16.05
N ASP A 325 2.27 -21.36 15.13
CA ASP A 325 3.70 -21.33 15.47
C ASP A 325 4.00 -19.91 15.96
N PRO A 326 4.23 -19.69 17.27
CA PRO A 326 4.61 -18.39 17.79
C PRO A 326 6.14 -18.16 17.68
N ASP A 327 6.89 -19.10 17.10
CA ASP A 327 8.29 -19.32 17.43
C ASP A 327 9.29 -18.91 16.34
N ASP A 328 9.02 -17.83 15.60
CA ASP A 328 10.04 -17.16 14.77
C ASP A 328 9.88 -15.62 14.71
N GLU A 329 9.24 -14.99 15.71
CA GLU A 329 9.18 -13.51 15.78
C GLU A 329 10.59 -12.86 15.90
N ASP A 330 11.61 -13.62 16.35
CA ASP A 330 12.96 -13.12 16.60
C ASP A 330 13.94 -13.30 15.43
N SER A 331 13.68 -14.19 14.45
CA SER A 331 14.67 -14.57 13.43
C SER A 331 14.69 -13.67 12.18
N ASP A 332 13.59 -12.99 11.86
CA ASP A 332 13.47 -12.17 10.64
C ASP A 332 13.62 -10.64 10.86
N ILE A 333 13.85 -10.18 12.10
CA ILE A 333 14.17 -8.76 12.42
C ILE A 333 15.66 -8.45 12.18
N GLU A 334 16.28 -9.09 11.19
CA GLU A 334 17.68 -8.86 10.84
C GLU A 334 17.78 -7.91 9.64
N THR A 335 17.92 -6.62 9.97
CA THR A 335 18.84 -5.62 9.37
C THR A 335 18.15 -4.32 8.94
N PHE A 336 16.89 -4.33 8.49
CA PHE A 336 16.13 -3.10 8.18
C PHE A 336 14.82 -3.08 8.99
N GLY A 337 14.50 -1.93 9.61
CA GLY A 337 13.25 -1.79 10.35
C GLY A 337 13.29 -2.16 11.83
N ARG A 338 14.37 -2.74 12.38
CA ARG A 338 14.48 -3.10 13.82
C ARG A 338 14.22 -1.91 14.74
N ASP A 339 14.78 -0.74 14.44
CA ASP A 339 14.61 0.46 15.26
C ASP A 339 13.18 1.00 15.17
N TYR A 340 12.62 1.05 13.97
CA TYR A 340 11.23 1.44 13.74
C TYR A 340 10.23 0.49 14.41
N TYR A 341 10.47 -0.82 14.32
CA TYR A 341 9.70 -1.85 14.98
C TYR A 341 9.73 -1.71 16.51
N LYS A 342 10.90 -1.39 17.10
CA LYS A 342 10.99 -1.03 18.53
C LYS A 342 10.15 0.20 18.88
N MET A 343 10.21 1.26 18.08
CA MET A 343 9.38 2.47 18.29
C MET A 343 7.87 2.16 18.22
N ASP A 344 7.48 1.19 17.40
CA ASP A 344 6.10 0.69 17.32
C ASP A 344 5.72 -0.16 18.52
N GLN A 345 6.60 -1.04 18.99
CA GLN A 345 6.38 -1.82 20.23
C GLN A 345 6.18 -0.91 21.45
N GLU A 346 7.00 0.12 21.61
CA GLU A 346 6.87 1.11 22.69
C GLU A 346 5.50 1.81 22.65
N THR A 347 4.97 2.05 21.45
CA THR A 347 3.65 2.65 21.25
C THR A 347 2.53 1.67 21.65
N ARG A 348 2.69 0.38 21.37
CA ARG A 348 1.72 -0.68 21.71
C ARG A 348 1.65 -1.00 23.19
N LEU A 349 2.76 -0.95 23.94
CA LEU A 349 2.71 -1.19 25.39
C LEU A 349 1.78 -0.21 26.14
N LEU A 350 1.52 0.96 25.53
CA LEU A 350 0.53 1.93 26.02
C LEU A 350 -0.93 1.55 25.68
N VAL A 351 -1.14 0.66 24.70
CA VAL A 351 -2.45 0.21 24.21
C VAL A 351 -2.64 -1.27 24.61
N GLN A 352 -3.34 -1.48 25.72
CA GLN A 352 -3.50 -2.76 26.42
C GLN A 352 -3.83 -3.97 25.51
N LYS A 353 -3.17 -5.10 25.79
CA LYS A 353 -3.30 -6.39 25.07
C LYS A 353 -4.74 -6.92 25.20
N THR A 354 -5.53 -6.80 24.14
CA THR A 354 -6.87 -7.42 24.10
C THR A 354 -6.71 -8.85 23.60
N LEU A 355 -6.89 -9.82 24.50
CA LEU A 355 -6.97 -11.24 24.15
C LEU A 355 -8.35 -11.49 23.54
N ILE A 356 -8.41 -11.94 22.29
CA ILE A 356 -9.67 -12.31 21.62
C ILE A 356 -10.00 -13.74 22.06
N ALA A 357 -11.23 -13.95 22.54
CA ALA A 357 -11.71 -15.28 22.87
C ALA A 357 -11.80 -16.15 21.61
N LEU A 358 -11.36 -17.41 21.71
CA LEU A 358 -11.48 -18.42 20.66
C LEU A 358 -12.95 -18.84 20.53
N GLU A 359 -13.71 -18.13 19.70
CA GLU A 359 -14.95 -18.68 19.14
C GLU A 359 -14.61 -19.88 18.22
N SER A 360 -15.54 -20.82 18.06
CA SER A 360 -15.38 -21.92 17.11
C SER A 360 -15.69 -21.40 15.70
N TYR A 361 -14.67 -21.07 14.92
CA TYR A 361 -14.81 -20.57 13.55
C TYR A 361 -15.18 -21.68 12.53
N GLY A 362 -15.00 -22.96 12.90
CA GLY A 362 -15.14 -24.05 11.93
C GLY A 362 -14.22 -23.84 10.74
N TRP A 363 -14.73 -23.98 9.52
CA TRP A 363 -14.04 -23.64 8.26
C TRP A 363 -14.55 -22.32 7.65
N THR A 364 -15.12 -21.46 8.48
CA THR A 364 -15.79 -20.21 8.07
C THR A 364 -15.05 -19.00 8.62
N ILE A 365 -15.49 -17.79 8.22
CA ILE A 365 -15.05 -16.53 8.83
C ILE A 365 -15.55 -16.33 10.27
N GLY A 366 -16.39 -17.23 10.80
CA GLY A 366 -16.99 -17.10 12.12
C GLY A 366 -18.28 -16.29 12.13
N SER A 367 -18.91 -16.18 13.30
CA SER A 367 -20.14 -15.39 13.45
C SER A 367 -19.83 -13.90 13.37
N LEU A 368 -20.60 -13.17 12.58
CA LEU A 368 -20.52 -11.71 12.48
C LEU A 368 -21.56 -11.01 13.38
N HIS A 369 -22.32 -11.76 14.19
CA HIS A 369 -23.40 -11.24 15.02
C HIS A 369 -22.92 -10.11 15.96
N ASP A 370 -21.73 -10.24 16.51
CA ASP A 370 -21.18 -9.28 17.48
C ASP A 370 -20.57 -8.03 16.83
N PHE A 371 -20.58 -7.92 15.49
CA PHE A 371 -20.11 -6.75 14.77
C PHE A 371 -21.19 -5.66 14.81
N THR A 372 -21.40 -5.09 15.97
CA THR A 372 -22.53 -4.18 16.26
C THR A 372 -22.52 -2.90 15.44
N SER A 373 -21.36 -2.46 14.92
CA SER A 373 -21.27 -1.29 14.04
C SER A 373 -21.47 -1.62 12.55
N LEU A 374 -21.51 -2.91 12.17
CA LEU A 374 -21.53 -3.33 10.77
C LEU A 374 -22.92 -3.14 10.16
N THR A 375 -23.01 -2.22 9.20
CA THR A 375 -24.24 -1.88 8.47
C THR A 375 -24.22 -2.38 7.03
N HIS A 376 -23.02 -2.53 6.44
CA HIS A 376 -22.84 -2.97 5.05
C HIS A 376 -21.97 -4.22 5.02
N LEU A 377 -22.51 -5.32 4.51
CA LEU A 377 -21.80 -6.59 4.35
C LEU A 377 -21.94 -7.09 2.92
N SER A 378 -20.82 -7.23 2.23
CA SER A 378 -20.66 -8.04 1.03
C SER A 378 -19.67 -9.14 1.34
N ILE A 379 -20.03 -10.40 1.09
CA ILE A 379 -19.15 -11.52 1.41
C ILE A 379 -19.38 -12.71 0.48
N GLY A 380 -18.29 -13.40 0.14
CA GLY A 380 -18.34 -14.68 -0.54
C GLY A 380 -19.07 -15.77 0.25
N ILE A 381 -19.88 -16.57 -0.43
CA ILE A 381 -20.70 -17.60 0.19
C ILE A 381 -19.86 -18.66 0.88
N TYR A 382 -18.73 -19.05 0.29
CA TYR A 382 -17.85 -20.07 0.86
C TYR A 382 -16.94 -19.51 1.95
N THR A 383 -16.64 -18.22 1.88
CA THR A 383 -16.01 -17.49 2.99
C THR A 383 -16.92 -17.48 4.23
N LEU A 384 -18.23 -17.30 4.04
CA LEU A 384 -19.20 -17.22 5.11
C LEU A 384 -19.66 -18.57 5.67
N LEU A 385 -19.93 -19.57 4.82
CA LEU A 385 -20.50 -20.86 5.22
C LEU A 385 -19.49 -22.02 5.19
N GLY A 386 -18.29 -21.80 4.68
CA GLY A 386 -17.24 -22.80 4.52
C GLY A 386 -17.13 -23.32 3.09
N PRO A 387 -16.02 -23.98 2.72
CA PRO A 387 -15.79 -24.48 1.37
C PRO A 387 -16.76 -25.61 1.00
N PRO A 388 -17.02 -25.80 -0.30
CA PRO A 388 -17.71 -26.99 -0.77
C PRO A 388 -16.82 -28.23 -0.63
N ASP A 389 -17.43 -29.41 -0.65
CA ASP A 389 -16.71 -30.69 -0.73
C ASP A 389 -15.96 -30.80 -2.07
N SER A 390 -15.04 -31.77 -2.16
CA SER A 390 -14.27 -32.06 -3.38
C SER A 390 -15.11 -32.25 -4.67
N ARG A 391 -16.41 -32.50 -4.58
CA ARG A 391 -17.33 -32.65 -5.71
C ARG A 391 -18.10 -31.38 -6.03
N GLY A 392 -18.05 -30.36 -5.17
CA GLY A 392 -18.84 -29.14 -5.31
C GLY A 392 -20.32 -29.33 -4.99
N GLU A 393 -20.73 -30.49 -4.47
CA GLU A 393 -22.14 -30.88 -4.36
C GLU A 393 -22.76 -30.45 -3.03
N GLN A 394 -21.95 -30.36 -1.97
CA GLN A 394 -22.36 -30.07 -0.59
C GLN A 394 -21.30 -29.21 0.11
N LEU A 395 -21.61 -28.65 1.27
CA LEU A 395 -20.58 -28.06 2.12
C LEU A 395 -19.70 -29.19 2.66
N ALA A 396 -18.38 -28.98 2.65
CA ALA A 396 -17.46 -29.99 3.17
C ALA A 396 -17.67 -30.23 4.67
N HIS A 397 -18.01 -29.16 5.40
CA HIS A 397 -18.43 -29.19 6.80
C HIS A 397 -19.55 -28.18 7.01
N GLN A 398 -20.54 -28.55 7.83
CA GLN A 398 -21.60 -27.64 8.23
C GLN A 398 -21.04 -26.49 9.08
N PRO A 399 -21.47 -25.24 8.86
CA PRO A 399 -21.02 -24.10 9.65
C PRO A 399 -21.46 -24.27 11.11
N PRO A 400 -20.68 -23.73 12.08
CA PRO A 400 -20.98 -23.85 13.50
C PRO A 400 -22.17 -22.99 13.96
N PHE A 401 -22.85 -22.32 13.02
CA PHE A 401 -23.93 -21.39 13.27
C PHE A 401 -24.98 -21.47 12.15
N ARG A 402 -26.17 -20.93 12.42
CA ARG A 402 -27.19 -20.68 11.39
C ARG A 402 -26.96 -19.29 10.82
N LEU A 403 -26.99 -19.15 9.49
CA LEU A 403 -26.77 -17.87 8.79
C LEU A 403 -27.60 -16.72 9.40
N VAL A 404 -28.89 -16.95 9.65
CA VAL A 404 -29.80 -15.93 10.21
C VAL A 404 -29.40 -15.45 11.60
N ASP A 405 -28.71 -16.28 12.40
CA ASP A 405 -28.25 -15.94 13.74
C ASP A 405 -26.83 -15.35 13.73
N ALA A 406 -26.06 -15.60 12.65
CA ALA A 406 -24.67 -15.19 12.52
C ALA A 406 -24.46 -13.80 11.89
N LEU A 407 -25.51 -13.21 11.30
CA LEU A 407 -25.41 -11.88 10.70
C LEU A 407 -25.52 -10.77 11.75
N PRO A 408 -24.89 -9.61 11.51
CA PRO A 408 -25.01 -8.47 12.40
C PRO A 408 -26.47 -8.02 12.57
N PRO A 409 -26.88 -7.58 13.77
CA PRO A 409 -28.25 -7.14 14.02
C PRO A 409 -28.61 -5.82 13.31
N ASN A 410 -27.62 -4.96 13.04
CA ASN A 410 -27.79 -3.61 12.51
C ASN A 410 -27.56 -3.50 10.99
N LEU A 411 -27.69 -4.62 10.28
CA LEU A 411 -27.36 -4.69 8.86
C LEU A 411 -28.39 -3.95 7.99
N GLU A 412 -27.94 -2.99 7.20
CA GLU A 412 -28.73 -2.20 6.25
C GLU A 412 -28.58 -2.73 4.82
N PHE A 413 -27.41 -3.28 4.49
CA PHE A 413 -27.08 -3.85 3.19
C PHE A 413 -26.40 -5.21 3.34
N PHE A 414 -26.89 -6.20 2.59
CA PHE A 414 -26.32 -7.55 2.52
C PHE A 414 -26.20 -8.04 1.09
N CYS A 415 -24.99 -8.35 0.66
CA CYS A 415 -24.68 -8.98 -0.62
C CYS A 415 -23.90 -10.27 -0.40
N LEU A 416 -24.23 -11.29 -1.18
CA LEU A 416 -23.66 -12.63 -1.07
C LEU A 416 -23.05 -13.02 -2.42
N TYR A 417 -21.72 -12.98 -2.53
CA TYR A 417 -21.03 -13.34 -3.76
C TYR A 417 -21.00 -14.86 -3.96
N GLY A 418 -20.94 -15.30 -5.21
CA GLY A 418 -20.83 -16.72 -5.57
C GLY A 418 -22.09 -17.56 -5.30
N TYR A 419 -23.13 -17.01 -4.68
CA TYR A 419 -24.37 -17.75 -4.44
C TYR A 419 -25.14 -17.99 -5.74
N LYS A 420 -25.36 -19.27 -6.05
CA LYS A 420 -26.21 -19.71 -7.16
C LYS A 420 -27.26 -20.69 -6.65
N LYS A 421 -28.53 -20.30 -6.74
CA LYS A 421 -29.66 -21.15 -6.35
C LYS A 421 -29.64 -22.49 -7.08
N GLY A 422 -29.81 -23.58 -6.33
CA GLY A 422 -29.74 -24.95 -6.83
C GLY A 422 -28.32 -25.46 -7.07
N GLY A 423 -27.29 -24.66 -6.77
CA GLY A 423 -25.89 -25.05 -6.92
C GLY A 423 -25.39 -25.94 -5.78
N ASN A 424 -25.80 -25.66 -4.54
CA ASN A 424 -25.43 -26.43 -3.35
C ASN A 424 -26.64 -26.45 -2.38
N PRO A 425 -27.19 -27.62 -2.04
CA PRO A 425 -28.41 -27.74 -1.24
C PRO A 425 -28.23 -27.27 0.19
N ASP A 426 -27.06 -27.44 0.79
CA ASP A 426 -26.78 -27.01 2.16
C ASP A 426 -26.75 -25.47 2.25
N VAL A 427 -26.11 -24.84 1.25
CA VAL A 427 -26.11 -23.38 1.09
C VAL A 427 -27.52 -22.86 0.85
N ASP A 428 -28.27 -23.50 -0.04
CA ASP A 428 -29.67 -23.14 -0.32
C ASP A 428 -30.54 -23.23 0.93
N GLU A 429 -30.34 -24.22 1.80
CA GLU A 429 -31.08 -24.33 3.06
C GLU A 429 -30.84 -23.10 3.96
N HIS A 430 -29.58 -22.70 4.16
CA HIS A 430 -29.24 -21.51 4.92
C HIS A 430 -29.81 -20.21 4.32
N VAL A 431 -29.69 -20.02 3.01
CA VAL A 431 -30.18 -18.81 2.33
C VAL A 431 -31.70 -18.75 2.32
N ASN A 432 -32.38 -19.87 2.07
CA ASN A 432 -33.85 -19.94 2.13
C ASN A 432 -34.36 -19.69 3.55
N GLU A 433 -33.71 -20.23 4.58
CA GLU A 433 -34.04 -19.93 5.97
C GLU A 433 -33.92 -18.43 6.25
N PHE A 434 -32.81 -17.80 5.83
CA PHE A 434 -32.58 -16.37 6.00
C PHE A 434 -33.68 -15.53 5.32
N ILE A 435 -33.98 -15.81 4.05
CA ILE A 435 -35.02 -15.09 3.29
C ILE A 435 -36.38 -15.23 3.97
N ASN A 436 -36.73 -16.43 4.45
CA ASN A 436 -38.02 -16.69 5.10
C ASN A 436 -38.16 -15.99 6.46
N LYS A 437 -37.08 -15.86 7.23
CA LYS A 437 -37.11 -15.26 8.58
C LYS A 437 -36.90 -13.75 8.59
N LYS A 438 -36.01 -13.21 7.75
CA LYS A 438 -35.67 -11.77 7.70
C LYS A 438 -36.38 -10.99 6.60
N GLY A 439 -37.11 -11.67 5.71
CA GLY A 439 -37.89 -11.04 4.63
C GLY A 439 -38.99 -10.08 5.09
N SER A 440 -39.27 -9.98 6.40
CA SER A 440 -40.16 -8.99 7.00
C SER A 440 -39.46 -7.77 7.63
N GLU A 441 -38.14 -7.78 7.83
CA GLU A 441 -37.43 -6.76 8.64
C GLU A 441 -36.12 -6.19 8.01
N ILE A 442 -35.56 -6.74 6.94
CA ILE A 442 -34.34 -6.22 6.25
C ILE A 442 -34.55 -6.21 4.71
N PRO A 443 -33.97 -5.25 3.93
CA PRO A 443 -34.07 -5.23 2.47
C PRO A 443 -33.54 -6.52 1.83
N LYS A 444 -34.18 -6.95 0.73
CA LYS A 444 -33.84 -8.19 0.02
C LYS A 444 -32.40 -8.13 -0.53
N PRO A 445 -31.62 -9.22 -0.43
CA PRO A 445 -30.29 -9.27 -1.07
C PRO A 445 -30.45 -9.13 -2.58
N GLU A 446 -29.77 -8.14 -3.17
CA GLU A 446 -29.67 -7.99 -4.62
C GLU A 446 -28.65 -9.01 -5.12
N GLY A 447 -29.12 -10.00 -5.89
CA GLY A 447 -28.25 -10.95 -6.59
C GLY A 447 -27.47 -10.21 -7.67
N GLY A 448 -26.22 -9.89 -7.39
CA GLY A 448 -25.30 -9.31 -8.37
C GLY A 448 -24.73 -10.40 -9.27
N GLU A 449 -25.39 -10.67 -10.40
CA GLU A 449 -24.70 -11.26 -11.56
C GLU A 449 -23.86 -10.15 -12.20
N ARG A 450 -22.53 -10.32 -12.23
CA ARG A 450 -21.66 -9.61 -13.18
C ARG A 450 -21.16 -10.63 -14.18
N ASP A 451 -21.35 -10.31 -15.46
CA ASP A 451 -20.80 -11.04 -16.61
C ASP A 451 -19.27 -11.06 -16.61
#